data_AF-A0A6M3JRY7-F1
#
_entry.id   AF-A0A6M3JRY7-F1
#
_cell.length_a   1.000
_cell.length_b   1.000
_cell.length_c   1.000
_cell.angle_alpha   90.00
_cell.angle_beta   90.00
_cell.angle_gamma   90.00
#
_symmetry.space_group_name_H-M   'P 1'
#
loop_
_entity.id
_entity.type
_entity.pdbx_description
1 polymer ?
#
loop_
_entity_poly.entity_id
_entity_poly.type
_entity_poly.pdbx_seq_one_letter_code
_entity_poly.pdbx_strand_id
1 'polypeptide(L)'
;MIRVARVFPRKTKASPNDNLSFFGPPGLFPPSVDEVHISITFDWDLSQAEYLTDEWSRVAPVKIGGPATGMAGGDFVPGMYLRHGYTLTSRGCPNQCWFCSVWKREGRGVRLLPIRDGWNVLDDNLLACPEDHIRSVFAMLKRQKHQAEFTGGVRSGKTQGLAYSIFNRVEAKTDVLRL
;
A
#
# COMPACT_ATOMS: atom_id res chain seq x y z
N MET A 1 21.91 -2.64 -10.39
CA MET A 1 20.54 -2.43 -9.85
C MET A 1 20.00 -3.81 -9.50
N ILE A 2 19.47 -4.00 -8.27
CA ILE A 2 18.98 -5.30 -7.80
C ILE A 2 17.68 -5.64 -8.53
N ARG A 3 17.61 -6.82 -9.15
CA ARG A 3 16.42 -7.37 -9.81
C ARG A 3 15.67 -8.23 -8.80
N VAL A 4 14.41 -7.89 -8.56
CA VAL A 4 13.59 -8.55 -7.53
C VAL A 4 12.38 -9.20 -8.19
N ALA A 5 12.20 -10.50 -7.99
CA ALA A 5 10.93 -11.17 -8.25
C ALA A 5 9.98 -10.91 -7.08
N ARG A 6 8.79 -10.37 -7.35
CA ARG A 6 7.77 -10.07 -6.35
C ARG A 6 6.69 -11.11 -6.45
N VAL A 7 6.56 -11.92 -5.40
CA VAL A 7 5.65 -13.05 -5.36
C VAL A 7 4.54 -12.71 -4.38
N PHE A 8 3.31 -12.95 -4.80
CA PHE A 8 2.12 -12.72 -4.00
C PHE A 8 1.34 -14.03 -3.90
N PRO A 9 0.81 -14.40 -2.71
CA PRO A 9 -0.05 -15.57 -2.59
C PRO A 9 -1.32 -15.50 -3.47
N ARG A 10 -1.75 -14.29 -3.83
CA ARG A 10 -2.98 -14.04 -4.59
C ARG A 10 -2.84 -12.84 -5.51
N LYS A 11 -3.50 -12.92 -6.67
CA LYS A 11 -3.70 -11.77 -7.57
C LYS A 11 -4.91 -10.94 -7.15
N THR A 12 -4.74 -9.64 -7.02
CA THR A 12 -5.80 -8.67 -6.74
C THR A 12 -5.78 -7.54 -7.78
N LYS A 13 -6.74 -6.60 -7.71
CA LYS A 13 -6.74 -5.39 -8.55
C LYS A 13 -5.51 -4.50 -8.33
N ALA A 14 -4.96 -4.52 -7.10
CA ALA A 14 -3.81 -3.73 -6.68
C ALA A 14 -2.47 -4.42 -6.96
N SER A 15 -2.48 -5.69 -7.39
CA SER A 15 -1.26 -6.41 -7.73
C SER A 15 -0.54 -5.76 -8.91
N PRO A 16 0.80 -5.58 -8.85
CA PRO A 16 1.57 -5.11 -10.00
C PRO A 16 1.41 -6.07 -11.19
N ASN A 17 1.56 -5.52 -12.40
CA ASN A 17 1.26 -6.20 -13.66
C ASN A 17 2.46 -6.28 -14.60
N ASP A 18 3.67 -6.12 -14.07
CA ASP A 18 4.91 -6.26 -14.81
C ASP A 18 5.45 -7.71 -14.79
N ASN A 19 6.50 -7.97 -15.57
CA ASN A 19 7.04 -9.31 -15.80
C ASN A 19 7.75 -9.95 -14.61
N LEU A 20 8.05 -9.20 -13.55
CA LEU A 20 8.67 -9.71 -12.33
C LEU A 20 7.67 -9.84 -11.18
N SER A 21 6.37 -9.86 -11.48
CA SER A 21 5.29 -10.05 -10.51
C SER A 21 4.60 -11.40 -10.72
N PHE A 22 4.63 -12.24 -9.69
CA PHE A 22 4.21 -13.65 -9.73
C PHE A 22 3.13 -13.95 -8.70
N PHE A 23 2.29 -14.95 -9.00
CA PHE A 23 1.10 -15.31 -8.20
C PHE A 23 1.03 -16.82 -7.90
N GLY A 24 2.18 -17.47 -7.81
CA GLY A 24 2.31 -18.92 -7.69
C GLY A 24 3.78 -19.34 -7.60
N PRO A 25 4.06 -20.67 -7.57
CA PRO A 25 5.42 -21.18 -7.57
C PRO A 25 6.17 -20.78 -8.85
N PRO A 26 7.51 -20.85 -8.86
CA PRO A 26 8.28 -20.58 -10.06
C PRO A 26 7.88 -21.55 -11.18
N GLY A 27 7.82 -21.05 -12.42
CA GLY A 27 7.62 -21.88 -13.60
C GLY A 27 8.85 -22.72 -13.93
N LEU A 28 8.75 -23.54 -14.99
CA LEU A 28 9.85 -24.41 -15.44
C LEU A 28 11.15 -23.64 -15.77
N PHE A 29 11.02 -22.38 -16.19
CA PHE A 29 12.12 -21.47 -16.48
C PHE A 29 11.97 -20.19 -15.65
N PRO A 30 12.39 -20.20 -14.38
CA PRO A 30 12.26 -19.02 -13.52
C PRO A 30 13.17 -17.89 -14.02
N PRO A 31 12.79 -16.62 -13.75
CA PRO A 31 13.62 -15.48 -14.14
C PRO A 31 14.95 -15.50 -13.38
N SER A 32 16.01 -15.01 -14.03
CA SER A 32 17.24 -14.66 -13.32
C SER A 32 17.02 -13.38 -12.53
N VAL A 33 16.99 -13.49 -11.20
CA VAL A 33 16.79 -12.39 -10.25
C VAL A 33 17.80 -12.49 -9.12
N ASP A 34 18.05 -11.37 -8.45
CA ASP A 34 19.00 -11.29 -7.34
C ASP A 34 18.30 -11.64 -6.00
N GLU A 35 17.01 -11.30 -5.87
CA GLU A 35 16.21 -11.57 -4.68
C GLU A 35 14.75 -11.93 -5.05
N VAL A 36 14.09 -12.70 -4.18
CA VAL A 36 12.65 -12.95 -4.24
C VAL A 36 11.98 -12.35 -3.03
N HIS A 37 10.97 -11.51 -3.23
CA HIS A 37 10.19 -10.92 -2.15
C HIS A 37 8.77 -11.48 -2.15
N ILE A 38 8.40 -12.19 -1.09
CA ILE A 38 7.05 -12.70 -0.89
C ILE A 38 6.28 -11.67 -0.07
N SER A 39 5.34 -10.97 -0.71
CA SER A 39 4.53 -9.93 -0.08
C SER A 39 3.13 -10.47 0.24
N ILE A 40 2.84 -10.56 1.53
CA ILE A 40 1.63 -11.18 2.08
C ILE A 40 0.71 -10.08 2.63
N THR A 41 -0.43 -9.90 1.96
CA THR A 41 -1.42 -8.88 2.34
C THR A 41 -2.40 -9.38 3.40
N PHE A 42 -2.79 -10.65 3.33
CA PHE A 42 -3.82 -11.24 4.19
C PHE A 42 -3.26 -12.38 5.04
N ASP A 43 -3.70 -12.46 6.29
CA ASP A 43 -3.24 -13.46 7.27
C ASP A 43 -3.68 -14.88 6.93
N TRP A 44 -4.87 -15.07 6.34
CA TRP A 44 -5.30 -16.37 5.83
C TRP A 44 -4.47 -16.90 4.65
N ASP A 45 -3.62 -16.08 4.04
CA ASP A 45 -2.70 -16.51 2.97
C ASP A 45 -1.30 -16.89 3.50
N LEU A 46 -1.08 -16.92 4.81
CA LEU A 46 0.24 -17.24 5.42
C LEU A 46 0.74 -18.64 5.06
N SER A 47 -0.12 -19.67 5.09
CA SER A 47 0.28 -21.04 4.72
C SER A 47 0.69 -21.15 3.24
N GLN A 48 -0.02 -20.44 2.36
CA GLN A 48 0.35 -20.35 0.94
C GLN A 48 1.71 -19.64 0.78
N ALA A 49 2.01 -18.65 1.61
CA ALA A 49 3.28 -17.95 1.57
C ALA A 49 4.46 -18.81 2.05
N GLU A 50 4.25 -19.68 3.04
CA GLU A 50 5.25 -20.68 3.47
C GLU A 50 5.60 -21.61 2.30
N TYR A 51 4.59 -22.19 1.63
CA TYR A 51 4.81 -23.01 0.44
C TYR A 51 5.56 -22.26 -0.67
N LEU A 52 5.19 -21.00 -0.93
CA LEU A 52 5.88 -20.18 -1.94
C LEU A 52 7.32 -19.86 -1.52
N THR A 53 7.60 -19.72 -0.22
CA THR A 53 8.96 -19.50 0.28
C THR A 53 9.85 -20.67 -0.06
N ASP A 54 9.38 -21.89 0.22
CA ASP A 54 10.12 -23.12 -0.05
C ASP A 54 10.39 -23.28 -1.54
N GLU A 55 9.39 -23.07 -2.39
CA GLU A 55 9.52 -23.24 -3.83
C GLU A 55 10.45 -22.19 -4.47
N TRP A 56 10.33 -20.92 -4.06
CA TRP A 56 11.16 -19.84 -4.61
C TRP A 56 12.57 -19.79 -4.03
N SER A 57 12.84 -20.45 -2.89
CA SER A 57 14.18 -20.51 -2.26
C SER A 57 15.25 -21.12 -3.18
N ARG A 58 14.83 -21.95 -4.16
CA ARG A 58 15.70 -22.57 -5.17
C ARG A 58 16.12 -21.62 -6.28
N VAL A 59 15.46 -20.47 -6.41
CA VAL A 59 15.69 -19.49 -7.49
C VAL A 59 16.66 -18.41 -7.04
N ALA A 60 16.39 -17.78 -5.89
CA ALA A 60 17.22 -16.74 -5.30
C ALA A 60 16.88 -16.59 -3.80
N PRO A 61 17.70 -15.87 -3.00
CA PRO A 61 17.38 -15.58 -1.61
C PRO A 61 15.99 -14.97 -1.43
N VAL A 62 15.17 -15.57 -0.56
CA VAL A 62 13.79 -15.15 -0.31
C VAL A 62 13.72 -14.25 0.91
N LYS A 63 12.97 -13.15 0.79
CA LYS A 63 12.54 -12.29 1.90
C LYS A 63 11.03 -12.29 1.97
N ILE A 64 10.49 -12.45 3.16
CA ILE A 64 9.05 -12.46 3.40
C ILE A 64 8.65 -11.12 4.01
N GLY A 65 7.52 -10.58 3.60
CA GLY A 65 6.90 -9.46 4.30
C GLY A 65 5.49 -9.12 3.92
N GLY A 66 5.12 -7.86 4.17
CA GLY A 66 3.78 -7.37 3.95
C GLY A 66 2.90 -7.36 5.21
N PRO A 67 1.73 -6.70 5.13
CA PRO A 67 0.82 -6.45 6.24
C PRO A 67 0.50 -7.62 7.16
N ALA A 68 0.32 -8.81 6.59
CA ALA A 68 -0.10 -10.02 7.30
C ALA A 68 0.96 -10.56 8.27
N THR A 69 2.24 -10.27 8.00
CA THR A 69 3.37 -10.72 8.83
C THR A 69 3.53 -9.91 10.11
N GLY A 70 2.74 -8.84 10.30
CA GLY A 70 2.90 -7.92 11.41
C GLY A 70 4.11 -6.98 11.29
N MET A 71 4.83 -6.99 10.17
CA MET A 71 5.95 -6.07 9.93
C MET A 71 5.51 -4.66 9.56
N ALA A 72 6.10 -3.65 10.20
CA ALA A 72 5.92 -2.24 9.85
C ALA A 72 6.16 -2.00 8.35
N GLY A 73 5.30 -1.19 7.73
CA GLY A 73 5.49 -0.74 6.37
C GLY A 73 6.76 0.11 6.27
N GLY A 74 7.60 -0.19 5.29
CA GLY A 74 8.79 0.61 4.97
C GLY A 74 8.45 1.82 4.10
N ASP A 75 9.41 2.21 3.27
CA ASP A 75 9.20 3.22 2.24
C ASP A 75 8.30 2.72 1.11
N PHE A 76 7.78 3.67 0.34
CA PHE A 76 6.94 3.39 -0.81
C PHE A 76 7.65 3.68 -2.14
N VAL A 77 7.69 2.66 -2.99
CA VAL A 77 8.19 2.75 -4.37
C VAL A 77 7.02 2.42 -5.31
N PRO A 78 6.53 3.38 -6.12
CA PRO A 78 5.44 3.15 -7.06
C PRO A 78 5.74 2.01 -8.03
N GLY A 79 4.79 1.10 -8.23
CA GLY A 79 4.96 -0.05 -9.12
C GLY A 79 5.75 -1.21 -8.53
N MET A 80 6.32 -1.08 -7.32
CA MET A 80 7.04 -2.18 -6.67
C MET A 80 6.05 -3.23 -6.18
N TYR A 81 5.45 -3.08 -4.98
CA TYR A 81 4.50 -4.08 -4.45
C TYR A 81 3.03 -3.77 -4.73
N LEU A 82 2.77 -2.59 -5.30
CA LEU A 82 1.45 -2.15 -5.70
C LEU A 82 1.50 -1.71 -7.15
N ARG A 83 0.41 -1.95 -7.87
CA ARG A 83 0.22 -1.54 -9.26
C ARG A 83 0.42 -0.04 -9.42
N HIS A 84 0.97 0.38 -10.56
CA HIS A 84 0.99 1.80 -10.92
C HIS A 84 -0.42 2.40 -10.86
N GLY A 85 -0.50 3.64 -10.35
CA GLY A 85 -1.75 4.33 -10.04
C GLY A 85 -2.15 4.30 -8.57
N TYR A 86 -1.70 3.28 -7.83
CA TYR A 86 -1.80 3.24 -6.38
C TYR A 86 -0.68 4.09 -5.75
N THR A 87 -0.98 4.84 -4.71
CA THR A 87 0.01 5.66 -3.99
C THR A 87 -0.18 5.57 -2.47
N LEU A 88 0.94 5.59 -1.75
CA LEU A 88 0.98 5.75 -0.30
C LEU A 88 1.80 7.00 0.00
N THR A 89 1.17 7.91 0.73
CA THR A 89 1.73 9.20 1.13
C THR A 89 1.98 9.26 2.63
N SER A 90 1.46 8.29 3.37
CA SER A 90 1.72 8.10 4.79
C SER A 90 1.53 6.63 5.21
N ARG A 91 2.00 6.31 6.42
CA ARG A 91 1.81 5.01 7.10
C ARG A 91 1.36 5.24 8.53
N GLY A 92 0.54 4.32 9.03
CA GLY A 92 0.10 4.32 10.42
C GLY A 92 -1.17 5.11 10.67
N CYS A 93 -1.72 4.88 11.86
CA CYS A 93 -2.97 5.50 12.29
C CYS A 93 -2.95 5.64 13.82
N PRO A 94 -3.29 6.81 14.37
CA PRO A 94 -3.35 7.01 15.81
C PRO A 94 -4.57 6.33 16.45
N ASN A 95 -5.54 5.89 15.64
CA ASN A 95 -6.72 5.20 16.13
C ASN A 95 -6.37 3.77 16.56
N GLN A 96 -6.71 3.42 17.80
CA GLN A 96 -6.48 2.09 18.38
C GLN A 96 -7.72 1.21 18.25
N CYS A 97 -8.27 1.11 17.04
CA CYS A 97 -9.47 0.31 16.80
C CYS A 97 -9.21 -1.16 17.15
N TRP A 98 -10.14 -1.79 17.87
CA TRP A 98 -10.00 -3.17 18.36
C TRP A 98 -9.82 -4.20 17.23
N PHE A 99 -10.39 -3.94 16.06
CA PHE A 99 -10.33 -4.82 14.89
C PHE A 99 -9.10 -4.57 14.00
N CYS A 100 -8.37 -3.47 14.20
CA CYS A 100 -7.32 -3.03 13.28
C CYS A 100 -5.93 -3.37 13.81
N SER A 101 -5.06 -3.90 12.96
CA SER A 101 -3.66 -4.19 13.29
C SER A 101 -2.68 -3.06 12.99
N VAL A 102 -3.09 -2.03 12.23
CA VAL A 102 -2.22 -0.92 11.80
C VAL A 102 -1.49 -0.27 12.97
N TRP A 103 -2.21 0.14 14.02
CA TRP A 103 -1.59 0.85 15.15
C TRP A 103 -0.61 -0.03 15.96
N LYS A 104 -0.75 -1.36 15.88
CA LYS A 104 0.20 -2.31 16.48
C LYS A 104 1.46 -2.44 15.64
N ARG A 105 1.30 -2.41 14.32
CA ARG A 105 2.35 -2.65 13.32
C ARG A 105 3.17 -1.41 12.99
N GLU A 106 2.49 -0.30 12.72
CA GLU A 106 3.09 0.99 12.32
C GLU A 106 3.34 1.92 13.53
N GLY A 107 2.80 1.58 14.70
CA GLY A 107 2.77 2.44 15.88
C GLY A 107 1.52 3.34 15.96
N ARG A 108 1.41 4.09 17.06
CA ARG A 108 0.22 4.91 17.41
C ARG A 108 0.23 6.31 16.79
N GLY A 109 0.94 6.51 15.69
CA GLY A 109 1.10 7.79 15.02
C GLY A 109 0.95 7.65 13.51
N VAL A 110 1.23 8.74 12.80
CA VAL A 110 1.32 8.76 11.34
C VAL A 110 2.75 9.13 10.95
N ARG A 111 3.36 8.33 10.09
CA ARG A 111 4.65 8.61 9.45
C ARG A 111 4.41 9.08 8.02
N LEU A 112 4.85 10.28 7.69
CA LEU A 112 4.72 10.82 6.34
C LEU A 112 5.74 10.15 5.41
N LEU A 113 5.31 9.91 4.17
CA LEU A 113 6.14 9.42 3.08
C LEU A 113 6.27 10.51 2.01
N PRO A 114 7.33 10.47 1.18
CA PRO A 114 7.41 11.31 -0.01
C PRO A 114 6.16 11.10 -0.89
N ILE A 115 5.47 12.19 -1.23
CA ILE A 115 4.29 12.12 -2.10
C ILE A 115 4.74 11.75 -3.51
N ARG A 116 4.32 10.57 -3.97
CA ARG A 116 4.52 10.09 -5.34
C ARG A 116 3.20 10.14 -6.09
N ASP A 117 3.28 10.40 -7.39
CA ASP A 117 2.11 10.46 -8.27
C ASP A 117 1.35 9.13 -8.29
N GLY A 118 0.03 9.24 -8.25
CA GLY A 118 -0.94 8.16 -8.29
C GLY A 118 -2.33 8.75 -8.07
N TRP A 119 -3.36 8.01 -8.40
CA TRP A 119 -4.75 8.46 -8.27
C TRP A 119 -5.51 7.69 -7.21
N ASN A 120 -5.08 6.48 -6.83
CA ASN A 120 -5.69 5.71 -5.75
C ASN A 120 -4.84 5.76 -4.47
N VAL A 121 -5.31 6.47 -3.45
CA VAL A 121 -4.60 6.67 -2.17
C VAL A 121 -4.89 5.52 -1.20
N LEU A 122 -3.83 4.85 -0.75
CA LEU A 122 -3.86 3.66 0.11
C LEU A 122 -3.31 3.88 1.53
N ASP A 123 -3.22 5.12 1.96
CA ASP A 123 -2.79 5.46 3.32
C ASP A 123 -3.64 4.73 4.37
N ASP A 124 -3.02 4.32 5.47
CA ASP A 124 -3.76 3.67 6.55
C ASP A 124 -4.80 4.62 7.19
N ASN A 125 -4.49 5.93 7.21
CA ASN A 125 -5.46 6.99 7.49
C ASN A 125 -5.00 8.36 6.98
N LEU A 126 -5.42 8.76 5.78
CA LEU A 126 -5.04 10.06 5.19
C LEU A 126 -5.46 11.24 6.09
N LEU A 127 -6.65 11.17 6.71
CA LEU A 127 -7.19 12.25 7.54
C LEU A 127 -6.52 12.36 8.92
N ALA A 128 -5.61 11.45 9.27
CA ALA A 128 -4.77 11.60 10.46
C ALA A 128 -3.46 12.35 10.17
N CYS A 129 -3.17 12.68 8.90
CA CYS A 129 -2.00 13.47 8.54
C CYS A 129 -2.17 14.96 8.91
N PRO A 130 -1.07 15.71 9.06
CA PRO A 130 -1.10 17.17 9.12
C PRO A 130 -1.81 17.81 7.91
N GLU A 131 -2.42 18.97 8.13
CA GLU A 131 -3.25 19.64 7.11
C GLU A 131 -2.47 20.01 5.84
N ASP A 132 -1.25 20.51 5.98
CA ASP A 132 -0.35 20.86 4.89
C ASP A 132 0.01 19.64 4.03
N HIS A 133 0.24 18.48 4.65
CA HIS A 133 0.43 17.21 3.95
C HIS A 133 -0.83 16.83 3.17
N ILE A 134 -2.00 16.87 3.81
CA ILE A 134 -3.29 16.57 3.17
C ILE A 134 -3.48 17.47 1.93
N ARG A 135 -3.28 18.78 2.07
CA ARG A 135 -3.37 19.74 0.95
C ARG A 135 -2.41 19.39 -0.18
N SER A 136 -1.19 18.95 0.14
CA SER A 136 -0.19 18.53 -0.85
C SER A 136 -0.60 17.27 -1.60
N VAL A 137 -1.23 16.30 -0.91
CA VAL A 137 -1.81 15.11 -1.54
C VAL A 137 -2.94 15.50 -2.49
N PHE A 138 -3.86 16.38 -2.07
CA PHE A 138 -4.93 16.85 -2.95
C PHE A 138 -4.42 17.65 -4.15
N ALA A 139 -3.37 18.46 -3.97
CA ALA A 139 -2.70 19.13 -5.09
C ALA A 139 -2.09 18.13 -6.07
N MET A 140 -1.57 17.00 -5.57
CA MET A 140 -1.12 15.88 -6.40
C MET A 140 -2.24 15.19 -7.14
N LEU A 141 -3.36 14.90 -6.48
CA LEU A 141 -4.51 14.25 -7.09
C LEU A 141 -5.14 15.12 -8.19
N LYS A 142 -5.25 16.44 -7.97
CA LYS A 142 -5.85 17.38 -8.94
C LYS A 142 -5.13 17.43 -10.29
N ARG A 143 -3.81 17.16 -10.33
CA ARG A 143 -3.03 17.14 -11.58
C ARG A 143 -3.05 15.78 -12.29
N GLN A 144 -3.59 14.74 -11.67
CA GLN A 144 -3.64 13.41 -12.28
C GLN A 144 -4.66 13.39 -13.43
N LYS A 145 -4.41 12.54 -14.43
CA LYS A 145 -5.35 12.32 -15.55
C LYS A 145 -6.54 11.44 -15.17
N HIS A 146 -6.40 10.68 -14.09
CA HIS A 146 -7.41 9.77 -13.56
C HIS A 146 -8.15 10.44 -12.41
N GLN A 147 -9.42 10.09 -12.23
CA GLN A 147 -10.18 10.48 -11.04
C GLN A 147 -9.50 9.91 -9.79
N ALA A 148 -9.52 10.70 -8.72
CA ALA A 148 -8.95 10.25 -7.46
C ALA A 148 -9.84 9.18 -6.82
N GLU A 149 -9.21 8.14 -6.32
CA GLU A 149 -9.82 7.05 -5.58
C GLU A 149 -9.20 7.02 -4.18
N PHE A 150 -9.99 6.64 -3.19
CA PHE A 150 -9.53 6.49 -1.82
C PHE A 150 -9.92 5.10 -1.32
N THR A 151 -9.13 4.09 -1.68
CA THR A 151 -9.37 2.71 -1.21
C THR A 151 -8.59 2.35 0.06
N GLY A 152 -7.78 3.29 0.56
CA GLY A 152 -7.20 3.26 1.90
C GLY A 152 -8.14 3.78 2.99
N GLY A 153 -7.59 4.00 4.18
CA GLY A 153 -8.31 4.53 5.32
C GLY A 153 -8.57 6.03 5.20
N VAL A 154 -9.83 6.42 5.32
CA VAL A 154 -10.27 7.82 5.39
C VAL A 154 -11.16 7.96 6.61
N ARG A 155 -10.55 8.15 7.79
CA ARG A 155 -11.30 8.28 9.04
C ARG A 155 -10.83 9.46 9.86
N SER A 156 -11.74 10.41 10.08
CA SER A 156 -11.56 11.43 11.10
C SER A 156 -11.57 10.77 12.48
N GLY A 157 -10.53 11.03 13.28
CA GLY A 157 -10.53 10.72 14.71
C GLY A 157 -11.43 11.68 15.50
N LYS A 158 -11.42 11.57 16.83
CA LYS A 158 -12.20 12.45 17.73
C LYS A 158 -11.83 13.94 17.69
N THR A 159 -10.78 14.34 16.96
CA THR A 159 -10.11 15.64 17.17
C THR A 159 -10.01 16.57 15.97
N GLN A 160 -10.68 16.37 14.83
CA GLN A 160 -10.50 17.28 13.69
C GLN A 160 -11.76 17.47 12.82
N GLY A 161 -12.58 18.47 13.16
CA GLY A 161 -13.63 18.96 12.27
C GLY A 161 -13.09 19.64 10.99
N LEU A 162 -11.86 20.14 11.02
CA LEU A 162 -11.25 20.89 9.90
C LEU A 162 -10.81 19.98 8.75
N ALA A 163 -10.15 18.84 9.03
CA ALA A 163 -9.74 17.88 8.00
C ALA A 163 -10.94 17.29 7.24
N TYR A 164 -12.04 17.01 7.95
CA TYR A 164 -13.30 16.58 7.35
C TYR A 164 -13.92 17.67 6.47
N SER A 165 -13.87 18.93 6.92
CA SER A 165 -14.34 20.07 6.10
C SER A 165 -13.52 20.28 4.83
N ILE A 166 -12.22 19.99 4.86
CA ILE A 166 -11.33 20.05 3.69
C ILE A 166 -11.66 18.89 2.74
N PHE A 167 -11.79 17.67 3.25
CA PHE A 167 -12.21 16.51 2.46
C PHE A 167 -13.53 16.80 1.73
N ASN A 168 -14.56 17.28 2.43
CA ASN A 168 -15.86 17.61 1.84
C ASN A 168 -15.79 18.80 0.87
N ARG A 169 -14.96 19.82 1.14
CA ARG A 169 -14.79 20.97 0.22
C ARG A 169 -14.03 20.59 -1.05
N VAL A 170 -13.11 19.63 -0.95
CA VAL A 170 -12.41 19.12 -2.12
C VAL A 170 -13.32 18.15 -2.88
N GLU A 171 -14.06 17.26 -2.22
CA GLU A 171 -15.13 16.47 -2.87
C GLU A 171 -16.10 17.35 -3.66
N ALA A 172 -16.66 18.37 -3.01
CA ALA A 172 -17.66 19.26 -3.60
C ALA A 172 -17.13 20.12 -4.76
N LYS A 173 -15.81 20.25 -4.93
CA LYS A 173 -15.18 21.02 -6.02
C LYS A 173 -14.60 20.16 -7.13
N THR A 174 -14.50 18.84 -6.94
CA THR A 174 -13.67 18.02 -7.82
C THR A 174 -14.44 16.87 -8.49
N ASP A 175 -15.75 16.68 -8.25
CA ASP A 175 -16.50 15.49 -8.73
C ASP A 175 -15.74 14.18 -8.47
N VAL A 176 -14.97 14.15 -7.36
CA VAL A 176 -13.94 13.14 -7.13
C VAL A 176 -14.49 11.87 -6.47
N LEU A 177 -15.70 11.90 -5.89
CA LEU A 177 -16.26 10.74 -5.20
C LEU A 177 -17.72 10.50 -5.62
N ARG A 178 -17.93 9.51 -6.50
CA ARG A 178 -19.14 8.68 -6.49
C ARG A 178 -18.74 7.31 -5.96
N LEU A 179 -19.17 7.02 -4.73
CA LEU A 179 -19.11 5.67 -4.13
C LEU A 179 -19.97 4.69 -4.94
#